data_AF-A0A3D5YNR1-F1
#
_entry.id   AF-A0A3D5YNR1-F1
#
_cell.length_a   1.000
_cell.length_b   1.000
_cell.length_c   1.000
_cell.angle_alpha   90.00
_cell.angle_beta   90.00
_cell.angle_gamma   90.00
#
_symmetry.space_group_name_H-M   'P 1'
#
loop_
_entity.id
_entity.type
_entity.pdbx_description
1 polymer ?
#
loop_
_entity_poly.entity_id
_entity_poly.type
_entity_poly.pdbx_seq_one_letter_code
_entity_poly.pdbx_strand_id
1 'polypeptide(L)'
;MNQEKFIKQPTIKERYLSKVDSEGYLRLGEISRGEFGGRQVKNIASLLDGSEGVNLGEGLRYNGNSGNYSDMKIHIDDLESFIEKVKEFYK
;
A
#
# COMPACT_ATOMS: atom_id res chain seq x y z
N MET A 1 -4.12 39.90 11.07
CA MET A 1 -4.74 38.57 10.89
C MET A 1 -3.77 37.70 10.11
N ASN A 2 -3.02 36.85 10.81
CA ASN A 2 -2.22 35.82 10.14
C ASN A 2 -3.18 34.69 9.76
N GLN A 3 -3.48 34.55 8.47
CA GLN A 3 -4.17 33.36 7.98
C GLN A 3 -3.17 32.21 8.06
N GLU A 4 -3.30 31.37 9.08
CA GLU A 4 -2.66 30.06 9.10
C GLU A 4 -3.13 29.28 7.87
N LYS A 5 -2.25 29.17 6.87
CA LYS A 5 -2.46 28.24 5.76
C LYS A 5 -2.45 26.84 6.35
N PHE A 6 -3.61 26.27 6.62
CA PHE A 6 -3.77 24.84 6.86
C PHE A 6 -3.31 24.12 5.59
N ILE A 7 -2.05 23.67 5.59
CA ILE A 7 -1.54 22.78 4.55
C ILE A 7 -2.20 21.44 4.80
N LYS A 8 -3.27 21.14 4.05
CA LYS A 8 -3.90 19.83 4.06
C LYS A 8 -2.84 18.81 3.64
N GLN A 9 -2.56 17.83 4.50
CA GLN A 9 -1.67 16.75 4.11
C GLN A 9 -2.32 15.98 2.94
N PRO A 10 -1.56 15.65 1.89
CA PRO A 10 -2.07 14.88 0.77
C PRO A 10 -2.50 13.49 1.24
N THR A 11 -3.65 13.05 0.75
CA THR A 11 -4.17 11.69 0.94
C THR A 11 -3.18 10.66 0.40
N ILE A 12 -3.31 9.40 0.85
CA ILE A 12 -2.51 8.29 0.33
C ILE A 12 -2.59 8.23 -1.20
N LYS A 13 -3.81 8.33 -1.75
CA LYS A 13 -4.04 8.34 -3.19
C LYS A 13 -3.27 9.47 -3.89
N GLU A 14 -3.39 10.71 -3.40
CA GLU A 14 -2.69 11.87 -3.99
C GLU A 14 -1.16 11.71 -3.95
N ARG A 15 -0.60 11.10 -2.91
CA ARG A 15 0.86 10.90 -2.79
C ARG A 15 1.42 9.94 -3.85
N TYR A 16 0.64 8.95 -4.27
CA TYR A 16 1.12 7.88 -5.15
C TYR A 16 0.48 7.87 -6.54
N LEU A 17 -0.45 8.77 -6.83
CA LEU A 17 -1.16 8.80 -8.12
C LEU A 17 -0.22 8.99 -9.33
N SER A 18 0.92 9.66 -9.17
CA SER A 18 1.91 9.82 -10.26
C SER A 18 2.77 8.58 -10.51
N LYS A 19 2.65 7.55 -9.67
CA LYS A 19 3.47 6.33 -9.70
C LYS A 19 2.68 5.08 -10.12
N VAL A 20 1.38 5.21 -10.35
CA VAL A 20 0.56 4.08 -10.81
C VAL A 20 0.79 3.81 -12.30
N ASP A 21 0.63 2.57 -12.72
CA ASP A 21 0.60 2.23 -14.15
C ASP A 21 -0.70 2.70 -14.82
N SER A 22 -0.83 2.48 -16.13
CA SER A 22 -2.02 2.86 -16.91
C SER A 22 -3.32 2.21 -16.45
N GLU A 23 -3.24 1.16 -15.63
CA GLU A 23 -4.38 0.43 -15.08
C GLU A 23 -4.68 0.83 -13.61
N GLY A 24 -3.95 1.80 -13.06
CA GLY A 24 -4.17 2.29 -11.69
C GLY A 24 -3.49 1.47 -10.59
N TYR A 25 -2.53 0.60 -10.93
CA TYR A 25 -1.81 -0.21 -9.96
C TYR A 25 -0.46 0.39 -9.56
N LEU A 26 -0.12 0.26 -8.28
CA LEU A 26 1.14 0.68 -7.68
C LEU A 26 1.93 -0.52 -7.17
N ARG A 27 3.22 -0.59 -7.49
CA ARG A 27 4.12 -1.65 -6.98
C ARG A 27 4.32 -1.51 -5.47
N LEU A 28 4.26 -2.62 -4.74
CA LEU A 28 4.47 -2.62 -3.28
C LEU A 28 5.84 -2.07 -2.86
N GLY A 29 6.84 -2.22 -3.72
CA GLY A 29 8.18 -1.64 -3.51
C GLY A 29 8.14 -0.12 -3.26
N GLU A 30 7.23 0.61 -3.93
CA GLU A 30 7.13 2.07 -3.88
C GLU A 30 6.65 2.61 -2.53
N ILE A 31 5.87 1.81 -1.80
CA ILE A 31 5.19 2.22 -0.57
C ILE A 31 5.82 1.60 0.69
N SER A 32 6.60 0.53 0.51
CA SER A 32 6.96 -0.37 1.61
C SER A 32 7.68 0.31 2.78
N ARG A 33 8.69 1.11 2.45
CA ARG A 33 9.51 1.83 3.44
C ARG A 33 8.75 2.96 4.12
N GLY A 34 7.89 3.67 3.38
CA GLY A 34 7.18 4.84 3.88
C GLY A 34 5.95 4.51 4.71
N GLU A 35 5.09 3.61 4.21
CA GLU A 35 3.76 3.41 4.80
C GLU A 35 3.71 2.31 5.86
N PHE A 36 4.64 1.35 5.80
CA PHE A 36 4.70 0.21 6.72
C PHE A 36 5.87 0.26 7.70
N GLY A 37 6.37 1.46 8.02
CA GLY A 37 7.37 1.66 9.07
C GLY A 37 8.66 0.87 8.85
N GLY A 38 9.18 0.84 7.62
CA GLY A 38 10.44 0.17 7.29
C GLY A 38 10.37 -1.37 7.16
N ARG A 39 9.18 -1.96 7.16
CA ARG A 39 9.01 -3.41 6.95
C ARG A 39 9.48 -3.84 5.56
N GLN A 40 10.00 -5.06 5.49
CA GLN A 40 10.45 -5.65 4.23
C GLN A 40 9.26 -5.89 3.30
N VAL A 41 9.41 -5.56 2.02
CA VAL A 41 8.38 -5.75 0.98
C VAL A 41 7.85 -7.18 0.97
N LYS A 42 8.73 -8.19 1.15
CA LYS A 42 8.31 -9.60 1.14
C LYS A 42 7.23 -9.90 2.19
N ASN A 43 7.35 -9.32 3.39
CA ASN A 43 6.43 -9.56 4.50
C ASN A 43 5.08 -8.86 4.23
N ILE A 44 5.13 -7.69 3.59
CA ILE A 44 3.92 -6.98 3.18
C ILE A 44 3.22 -7.74 2.05
N ALA A 45 4.00 -8.29 1.12
CA ALA A 45 3.49 -9.09 0.02
C ALA A 45 2.80 -10.37 0.52
N SER A 46 3.39 -11.09 1.48
CA SER A 46 2.77 -12.29 2.07
C SER A 46 1.47 -12.00 2.82
N LEU A 47 1.32 -10.81 3.40
CA LEU A 47 0.06 -10.34 3.98
C LEU A 47 -0.97 -9.97 2.91
N LEU A 48 -0.54 -9.55 1.71
CA LEU A 48 -1.46 -9.14 0.66
C LEU A 48 -2.13 -10.34 -0.03
N ASP A 49 -1.40 -11.42 -0.30
CA ASP A 49 -1.99 -12.63 -0.90
C ASP A 49 -2.31 -13.75 0.10
N GLY A 50 -1.86 -13.61 1.35
CA GLY A 50 -2.10 -14.58 2.40
C GLY A 50 -1.22 -15.82 2.35
N SER A 51 -0.10 -15.79 1.62
CA SER A 51 0.77 -16.96 1.46
C SER A 51 1.33 -17.53 2.78
N GLU A 52 1.34 -16.72 3.85
CA GLU A 52 1.83 -17.10 5.20
C GLU A 52 0.69 -17.23 6.23
N GLY A 53 -0.56 -17.35 5.78
CA GLY A 53 -1.71 -17.71 6.63
C GLY A 53 -2.63 -16.55 7.04
N VAL A 54 -2.24 -15.30 6.82
CA VAL A 54 -3.10 -14.12 7.05
C VAL A 54 -3.27 -13.35 5.74
N ASN A 55 -4.50 -13.29 5.23
CA ASN A 55 -4.82 -12.60 3.98
C ASN A 55 -5.51 -11.25 4.24
N LEU A 56 -4.73 -10.16 4.20
CA LEU A 56 -5.24 -8.79 4.33
C LEU A 56 -5.67 -8.19 2.99
N GLY A 57 -5.28 -8.81 1.87
CA GLY A 57 -5.73 -8.42 0.53
C GLY A 57 -7.06 -9.02 0.10
N GLU A 58 -7.73 -9.79 0.95
CA GLU A 58 -9.05 -10.31 0.67
C GLU A 58 -10.03 -9.15 0.35
N GLY A 59 -10.67 -9.26 -0.82
CA GLY A 59 -11.57 -8.23 -1.37
C GLY A 59 -10.87 -7.04 -2.03
N LEU A 60 -9.53 -7.00 -2.07
CA LEU A 60 -8.76 -5.91 -2.70
C LEU A 60 -8.28 -6.32 -4.10
N ARG A 61 -8.12 -5.33 -4.99
CA ARG A 61 -7.55 -5.53 -6.32
C ARG A 61 -6.03 -5.47 -6.23
N TYR A 62 -5.39 -6.61 -6.41
CA TYR A 62 -3.95 -6.71 -6.54
C TYR A 62 -3.59 -7.70 -7.64
N ASN A 63 -2.38 -7.56 -8.17
CA ASN A 63 -1.81 -8.44 -9.18
C ASN A 63 -0.43 -8.92 -8.72
N GLY A 64 -0.10 -10.17 -9.05
CA GLY A 64 1.14 -10.82 -8.64
C GLY A 64 0.95 -11.71 -7.40
N ASN A 65 2.07 -12.21 -6.88
CA ASN A 65 2.13 -13.06 -5.69
C ASN A 65 3.40 -12.77 -4.90
N SER A 66 3.41 -13.14 -3.62
CA SER A 66 4.50 -12.91 -2.67
C SER A 66 5.80 -13.65 -3.04
N GLY A 67 5.71 -14.75 -3.79
CA GLY A 67 6.86 -15.45 -4.36
C GLY A 67 7.65 -14.61 -5.38
N ASN A 68 7.00 -13.62 -6.01
CA ASN A 68 7.62 -12.58 -6.84
C ASN A 68 7.19 -11.18 -6.37
N TYR A 69 7.43 -10.87 -5.10
CA TYR A 69 7.01 -9.62 -4.46
C TYR A 69 7.50 -8.33 -5.16
N SER A 70 8.55 -8.42 -6.00
CA SER A 70 9.06 -7.30 -6.80
C SER A 70 8.08 -6.81 -7.86
N ASP A 71 7.23 -7.69 -8.38
CA ASP A 71 6.18 -7.37 -9.37
C ASP A 71 4.79 -7.25 -8.75
N MET A 72 4.65 -7.50 -7.45
CA MET A 72 3.36 -7.42 -6.78
C MET A 72 2.89 -5.96 -6.70
N LYS A 73 1.65 -5.73 -7.12
CA LYS A 73 1.04 -4.41 -7.26
C LYS A 73 -0.38 -4.39 -6.73
N ILE A 74 -0.79 -3.27 -6.13
CA ILE A 74 -2.12 -3.06 -5.56
C ILE A 74 -2.78 -1.86 -6.24
N HIS A 75 -4.09 -1.92 -6.48
CA HIS A 75 -4.82 -0.81 -7.07
C HIS A 75 -4.85 0.39 -6.11
N ILE A 76 -4.66 1.60 -6.64
CA ILE A 76 -4.50 2.82 -5.82
C ILE A 76 -5.69 3.12 -4.92
N ASP A 77 -6.90 2.79 -5.37
CA ASP A 77 -8.12 2.98 -4.58
C ASP A 77 -8.21 2.03 -3.38
N ASP A 78 -7.51 0.90 -3.40
CA ASP A 78 -7.53 -0.10 -2.33
C ASP A 78 -6.32 0.04 -1.39
N LEU A 79 -5.35 0.90 -1.76
CA LEU A 79 -4.09 1.08 -1.07
C LEU A 79 -4.27 1.56 0.37
N GLU A 80 -5.15 2.54 0.60
CA GLU A 80 -5.39 3.10 1.93
C GLU A 80 -5.94 2.04 2.88
N SER A 81 -6.97 1.30 2.45
CA SER A 81 -7.55 0.19 3.21
C SER A 81 -6.52 -0.90 3.53
N PHE A 82 -5.64 -1.24 2.57
CA PHE A 82 -4.58 -2.20 2.83
C PHE A 82 -3.57 -1.70 3.88
N ILE A 83 -3.18 -0.42 3.80
CA ILE A 83 -2.27 0.21 4.77
C ILE A 83 -2.87 0.19 6.18
N GLU A 84 -4.16 0.49 6.32
CA GLU A 84 -4.85 0.44 7.60
C GLU A 84 -4.87 -0.98 8.19
N LYS A 85 -5.25 -1.99 7.38
CA LYS A 85 -5.24 -3.40 7.79
C LYS A 85 -3.84 -3.84 8.27
N VAL A 86 -2.79 -3.49 7.53
CA VAL A 86 -1.41 -3.85 7.90
C VAL A 86 -0.97 -3.14 9.18
N LYS A 87 -1.30 -1.86 9.34
CA LYS A 87 -0.98 -1.11 10.57
C LYS A 87 -1.68 -1.72 11.77
N GLU A 88 -2.94 -2.12 11.64
CA GLU A 88 -3.69 -2.80 12.69
C GLU A 88 -3.08 -4.16 13.05
N PHE A 89 -2.71 -4.97 12.05
CA PHE A 89 -2.08 -6.28 12.26
C PHE A 89 -0.77 -6.21 13.06
N TYR A 90 0.00 -5.13 12.92
CA TYR A 90 1.28 -4.95 13.60
C TYR A 90 1.25 -4.09 14.86
N LYS A 91 0.07 -3.65 15.32
CA LYS A 91 -0.07 -2.98 16.63
C LYS A 91 0.22 -3.95 17.76
#